data_AF-A0A084JFH6-F1
#
_entry.id   AF-A0A084JFH6-F1
#
_cell.length_a   1.000
_cell.length_b   1.000
_cell.length_c   1.000
_cell.angle_alpha   90.00
_cell.angle_beta   90.00
_cell.angle_gamma   90.00
#
_symmetry.space_group_name_H-M   'P 1'
#
loop_
_entity.id
_entity.type
_entity.pdbx_description
1 polymer ?
#
loop_
_entity_poly.entity_id
_entity_poly.type
_entity_poly.pdbx_seq_one_letter_code
_entity_poly.pdbx_strand_id
1 'polypeptide(L)'
;MIDSQYKELKEQMCEICHKMWQLGWVAANDGNVSVKLEDGSFFVTPTGISKSFITPEKLLRIDENGNVLEGLDGSRPSSEIKMHLRCYKEREDVGAVLHAHPPVATGYAVAGKSLDEYSMIETVIALGSVPVTPYGTPSTYEVPDAIAPYLEHHDAVLLQNHGALVVGADLLTAYYRMETLELFAKISLNAHLLGGAKEISEENIDRLISMRESYGVTGRHPGYKKYNK
;
A
#
# COMPACT_ATOMS: atom_id res chain seq x y z
N MET A 1 -20.71 5.18 20.65
CA MET A 1 -19.92 6.11 19.81
C MET A 1 -18.73 5.34 19.24
N ILE A 2 -17.78 4.89 20.07
CA ILE A 2 -16.62 4.07 19.66
C ILE A 2 -17.03 2.74 18.99
N ASP A 3 -17.97 1.99 19.57
CA ASP A 3 -18.43 0.72 18.98
C ASP A 3 -19.04 0.87 17.58
N SER A 4 -19.67 2.01 17.28
CA SER A 4 -20.23 2.29 15.95
C SER A 4 -19.12 2.56 14.94
N GLN A 5 -18.14 3.39 15.32
CA GLN A 5 -16.97 3.70 14.49
C GLN A 5 -16.13 2.47 14.20
N TYR A 6 -15.95 1.58 15.19
CA TYR A 6 -15.24 0.32 15.00
C TYR A 6 -15.97 -0.60 14.03
N LYS A 7 -17.30 -0.66 14.14
CA LYS A 7 -18.13 -1.43 13.20
C LYS A 7 -17.97 -0.89 11.77
N GLU A 8 -18.08 0.41 11.56
CA GLU A 8 -17.93 1.06 10.25
C GLU A 8 -16.53 0.81 9.65
N LEU A 9 -15.47 0.93 10.44
CA LEU A 9 -14.10 0.64 9.99
C LEU A 9 -13.91 -0.83 9.61
N LYS A 10 -14.45 -1.75 10.41
CA LYS A 10 -14.40 -3.19 10.10
C LYS A 10 -15.14 -3.49 8.80
N GLU A 11 -16.33 -2.92 8.60
CA GLU A 11 -17.12 -3.07 7.36
C GLU A 11 -16.37 -2.51 6.15
N GLN A 12 -15.83 -1.29 6.22
CA GLN A 12 -15.04 -0.67 5.15
C GLN A 12 -13.79 -1.51 4.81
N MET A 13 -13.10 -2.01 5.81
CA MET A 13 -11.92 -2.87 5.63
C MET A 13 -12.28 -4.19 4.93
N CYS A 14 -13.43 -4.79 5.26
CA CYS A 14 -13.93 -5.96 4.55
C CYS A 14 -14.30 -5.65 3.09
N GLU A 15 -14.96 -4.53 2.82
CA GLU A 15 -15.26 -4.11 1.45
C GLU A 15 -14.00 -3.94 0.60
N ILE A 16 -12.95 -3.32 1.14
CA ILE A 16 -11.66 -3.18 0.47
C ILE A 16 -11.04 -4.55 0.19
N CYS A 17 -11.04 -5.47 1.16
CA CYS A 17 -10.54 -6.82 0.96
C CYS A 17 -11.28 -7.56 -0.17
N HIS A 18 -12.61 -7.42 -0.23
CA HIS A 18 -13.42 -8.00 -1.30
C HIS A 18 -13.08 -7.38 -2.67
N LYS A 19 -12.91 -6.06 -2.75
CA LYS A 19 -12.49 -5.36 -3.98
C LYS A 19 -11.11 -5.81 -4.45
N MET A 20 -10.13 -5.90 -3.54
CA MET A 20 -8.78 -6.41 -3.84
C MET A 20 -8.84 -7.79 -4.49
N TRP A 21 -9.67 -8.69 -3.96
CA TRP A 21 -9.86 -10.02 -4.52
C TRP A 21 -10.57 -9.99 -5.88
N GLN A 22 -11.65 -9.20 -6.01
CA GLN A 22 -12.39 -9.05 -7.28
C GLN A 22 -11.52 -8.51 -8.41
N LEU A 23 -10.58 -7.61 -8.09
CA LEU A 23 -9.63 -7.02 -9.04
C LEU A 23 -8.41 -7.91 -9.31
N GLY A 24 -8.30 -9.06 -8.63
CA GLY A 24 -7.21 -10.01 -8.82
C GLY A 24 -5.87 -9.53 -8.27
N TRP A 25 -5.86 -8.64 -7.28
CA TRP A 25 -4.62 -8.18 -6.62
C TRP A 25 -4.15 -9.12 -5.51
N VAL A 26 -4.98 -10.07 -5.12
CA VAL A 26 -4.72 -11.06 -4.10
C VAL A 26 -5.25 -12.41 -4.55
N ALA A 27 -4.54 -13.49 -4.20
CA ALA A 27 -4.88 -14.86 -4.52
C ALA A 27 -4.75 -15.76 -3.27
N ALA A 28 -5.59 -16.80 -3.21
CA ALA A 28 -5.66 -17.70 -2.06
C ALA A 28 -5.81 -16.93 -0.73
N ASN A 29 -4.78 -16.90 0.11
CA ASN A 29 -4.79 -16.27 1.44
C ASN A 29 -3.76 -15.13 1.58
N ASP A 30 -3.19 -14.65 0.48
CA ASP A 30 -2.19 -13.59 0.47
C ASP A 30 -2.80 -12.19 0.69
N GLY A 31 -1.92 -11.17 0.66
CA GLY A 31 -2.24 -9.78 0.93
C GLY A 31 -2.64 -9.53 2.38
N ASN A 32 -2.63 -8.27 2.81
CA ASN A 32 -3.09 -7.89 4.14
C ASN A 32 -3.42 -6.40 4.20
N VAL A 33 -4.34 -6.07 5.10
CA VAL A 33 -4.81 -4.70 5.33
C VAL A 33 -4.73 -4.43 6.83
N SER A 34 -4.39 -3.20 7.21
CA SER A 34 -4.54 -2.72 8.58
C SER A 34 -5.01 -1.27 8.63
N VAL A 35 -5.63 -0.90 9.75
CA VAL A 35 -6.02 0.47 10.07
C VAL A 35 -5.72 0.79 11.54
N LYS A 36 -5.18 1.98 11.80
CA LYS A 36 -4.87 2.50 13.12
C LYS A 36 -6.12 3.08 13.77
N LEU A 37 -6.28 2.84 15.07
CA LEU A 37 -7.41 3.30 15.88
C LEU A 37 -6.97 4.44 16.80
N GLU A 38 -7.96 5.19 17.31
CA GLU A 38 -7.71 6.37 18.15
C GLU A 38 -6.96 6.04 19.45
N ASP A 39 -7.14 4.83 19.99
CA ASP A 39 -6.46 4.35 21.20
C ASP A 39 -5.03 3.82 20.93
N GLY A 40 -4.54 3.94 19.69
CA GLY A 40 -3.23 3.45 19.26
C GLY A 40 -3.19 1.96 18.92
N SER A 41 -4.29 1.23 19.07
CA SER A 41 -4.41 -0.16 18.59
C SER A 41 -4.72 -0.21 17.09
N PHE A 42 -4.73 -1.41 16.50
CA PHE A 42 -4.91 -1.58 15.06
C PHE A 42 -5.91 -2.69 14.75
N PHE A 43 -6.80 -2.48 13.78
CA PHE A 43 -7.48 -3.60 13.13
C PHE A 43 -6.61 -4.15 12.02
N VAL A 44 -6.55 -5.49 11.91
CA VAL A 44 -5.72 -6.21 10.94
C VAL A 44 -6.44 -7.43 10.38
N THR A 45 -6.14 -7.77 9.12
CA THR A 45 -6.60 -9.05 8.55
C THR A 45 -5.85 -10.23 9.17
N PRO A 46 -6.52 -11.35 9.48
CA PRO A 46 -5.88 -12.56 9.98
C PRO A 46 -5.09 -13.29 8.88
N THR A 47 -4.14 -14.12 9.28
CA THR A 47 -3.45 -15.06 8.38
C THR A 47 -4.37 -16.21 7.96
N GLY A 48 -4.10 -16.82 6.81
CA GLY A 48 -4.75 -18.06 6.38
C GLY A 48 -6.17 -17.91 5.82
N ILE A 49 -6.69 -16.69 5.68
CA ILE A 49 -8.05 -16.43 5.18
C ILE A 49 -7.97 -15.64 3.87
N SER A 50 -8.69 -16.12 2.85
CA SER A 50 -8.89 -15.37 1.61
C SER A 50 -9.60 -14.05 1.89
N LYS A 51 -9.14 -13.01 1.22
CA LYS A 51 -9.77 -11.68 1.27
C LYS A 51 -11.21 -11.69 0.72
N SER A 52 -11.60 -12.72 -0.04
CA SER A 52 -12.99 -12.97 -0.46
C SER A 52 -13.93 -13.46 0.66
N PHE A 53 -13.38 -13.95 1.78
CA PHE A 53 -14.14 -14.57 2.88
C PHE A 53 -13.98 -13.82 4.21
N ILE A 54 -13.41 -12.62 4.17
CA ILE A 54 -13.22 -11.83 5.39
C ILE A 54 -14.56 -11.24 5.84
N THR A 55 -14.78 -11.21 7.15
CA THR A 55 -15.95 -10.59 7.77
C THR A 55 -15.50 -9.77 8.98
N PRO A 56 -16.31 -8.79 9.45
CA PRO A 56 -15.95 -7.97 10.61
C PRO A 56 -15.51 -8.78 11.84
N GLU A 57 -16.14 -9.94 12.07
CA GLU A 57 -15.86 -10.81 13.22
C GLU A 57 -14.53 -11.55 13.09
N LYS A 58 -14.02 -11.71 11.86
CA LYS A 58 -12.74 -12.38 11.59
C LYS A 58 -11.55 -11.42 11.68
N LEU A 59 -11.79 -10.11 11.72
CA LEU A 59 -10.74 -9.12 11.91
C LEU A 59 -10.19 -9.20 13.33
N LEU A 60 -8.89 -8.94 13.46
CA LEU A 60 -8.20 -8.93 14.73
C LEU A 60 -7.94 -7.50 15.16
N ARG A 61 -7.98 -7.23 16.46
CA ARG A 61 -7.39 -6.02 17.05
C ARG A 61 -6.06 -6.37 17.69
N ILE A 62 -5.01 -5.62 17.37
CA ILE A 62 -3.66 -5.82 17.91
C ILE A 62 -3.12 -4.54 18.55
N ASP A 63 -2.16 -4.68 19.46
CA ASP A 63 -1.34 -3.57 19.95
C ASP A 63 -0.17 -3.24 19.00
N GLU A 64 0.60 -2.21 19.35
CA GLU A 64 1.81 -1.77 18.62
C GLU A 64 2.94 -2.80 18.54
N ASN A 65 2.91 -3.81 19.43
CA ASN A 65 3.88 -4.90 19.47
C ASN A 65 3.40 -6.12 18.67
N GLY A 66 2.18 -6.08 18.12
CA GLY A 66 1.57 -7.18 17.38
C GLY A 66 0.86 -8.22 18.26
N ASN A 67 0.67 -7.95 19.56
CA ASN A 67 -0.10 -8.82 20.44
C ASN A 67 -1.59 -8.69 20.15
N VAL A 68 -2.31 -9.81 20.12
CA VAL A 68 -3.75 -9.83 19.86
C VAL A 68 -4.51 -9.36 21.12
N LEU A 69 -5.32 -8.32 20.96
CA LEU A 69 -6.22 -7.76 21.97
C LEU A 69 -7.66 -8.29 21.81
N GLU A 70 -8.09 -8.54 20.57
CA GLU A 70 -9.43 -9.02 20.22
C GLU A 70 -9.38 -9.87 18.95
N GLY A 71 -10.15 -10.95 18.89
CA GLY A 71 -10.28 -11.81 17.71
C GLY A 71 -10.92 -13.16 18.04
N LEU A 72 -11.25 -13.93 17.00
CA LEU A 72 -11.72 -15.31 17.18
C LEU A 72 -10.59 -16.21 17.73
N ASP A 73 -10.96 -17.14 18.61
CA ASP A 73 -10.02 -18.10 19.21
C ASP A 73 -9.16 -18.81 18.15
N GLY A 74 -7.84 -18.83 18.38
CA GLY A 74 -6.87 -19.44 17.48
C GLY A 74 -6.48 -18.60 16.25
N SER A 75 -7.13 -17.45 16.02
CA SER A 75 -6.77 -16.53 14.94
C SER A 75 -5.46 -15.81 15.24
N ARG A 76 -4.67 -15.55 14.19
CA ARG A 76 -3.38 -14.86 14.28
C ARG A 76 -3.29 -13.79 13.20
N PRO A 77 -2.60 -12.66 13.46
CA PRO A 77 -2.35 -11.65 12.43
C PRO A 77 -1.50 -12.24 11.31
N SER A 78 -1.50 -11.59 10.14
CA SER A 78 -0.54 -11.91 9.08
C SER A 78 0.88 -11.90 9.63
N SER A 79 1.73 -12.84 9.19
CA SER A 79 3.15 -12.84 9.56
C SER A 79 3.89 -11.60 9.07
N GLU A 80 3.31 -10.90 8.10
CA GLU A 80 3.85 -9.68 7.50
C GLU A 80 3.37 -8.41 8.21
N ILE A 81 2.60 -8.53 9.30
CA ILE A 81 2.14 -7.35 10.04
C ILE A 81 3.28 -6.47 10.55
N LYS A 82 4.48 -7.03 10.70
CA LYS A 82 5.71 -6.29 11.03
C LYS A 82 5.99 -5.15 10.06
N MET A 83 5.70 -5.30 8.76
CA MET A 83 5.93 -4.22 7.79
C MET A 83 4.88 -3.11 7.94
N HIS A 84 3.63 -3.46 8.31
CA HIS A 84 2.60 -2.48 8.61
C HIS A 84 2.95 -1.67 9.86
N LEU A 85 3.35 -2.34 10.93
CA LEU A 85 3.79 -1.70 12.17
C LEU A 85 5.02 -0.80 11.96
N ARG A 86 5.93 -1.18 11.05
CA ARG A 86 7.03 -0.30 10.62
C ARG A 86 6.49 0.98 9.98
N CYS A 87 5.53 0.91 9.07
CA CYS A 87 4.92 2.10 8.46
C CYS A 87 4.34 3.05 9.51
N TYR A 88 3.57 2.53 10.47
CA TYR A 88 2.97 3.34 11.53
C TYR A 88 4.00 3.96 12.49
N LYS A 89 5.11 3.26 12.73
CA LYS A 89 6.19 3.73 13.60
C LYS A 89 7.00 4.85 12.96
N GLU A 90 7.34 4.73 11.68
CA GLU A 90 8.14 5.73 10.97
C GLU A 90 7.32 6.96 10.57
N ARG A 91 5.98 6.83 10.53
CA ARG A 91 5.10 7.89 10.02
C ARG A 91 3.80 8.05 10.79
N GLU A 92 3.69 9.20 11.45
CA GLU A 92 2.49 9.60 12.19
C GLU A 92 1.28 9.88 11.30
N ASP A 93 1.51 10.27 10.04
CA ASP A 93 0.45 10.59 9.07
C ASP A 93 -0.17 9.35 8.40
N VAL A 94 0.29 8.15 8.76
CA VAL A 94 -0.23 6.88 8.26
C VAL A 94 -1.36 6.39 9.17
N GLY A 95 -2.58 6.32 8.62
CA GLY A 95 -3.75 5.73 9.28
C GLY A 95 -4.09 4.33 8.78
N ALA A 96 -3.71 3.95 7.55
CA ALA A 96 -3.92 2.61 7.01
C ALA A 96 -2.75 2.13 6.15
N VAL A 97 -2.61 0.82 6.06
CA VAL A 97 -1.58 0.15 5.26
C VAL A 97 -2.22 -1.01 4.50
N LEU A 98 -1.89 -1.14 3.22
CA LEU A 98 -2.40 -2.18 2.34
C LEU A 98 -1.22 -2.81 1.58
N HIS A 99 -1.12 -4.13 1.69
CA HIS A 99 -0.19 -4.95 0.93
C HIS A 99 -0.94 -5.93 0.04
N ALA A 100 -0.49 -6.03 -1.21
CA ALA A 100 -1.09 -6.89 -2.22
C ALA A 100 -0.07 -7.28 -3.31
N HIS A 101 -0.53 -8.12 -4.24
CA HIS A 101 0.20 -8.61 -5.41
C HIS A 101 -0.50 -8.23 -6.73
N PRO A 102 -0.76 -6.93 -6.98
CA PRO A 102 -1.38 -6.51 -8.25
C PRO A 102 -0.50 -6.94 -9.43
N PRO A 103 -1.02 -7.65 -10.44
CA PRO A 103 -0.18 -8.42 -11.37
C PRO A 103 0.85 -7.60 -12.15
N VAL A 104 0.50 -6.41 -12.64
CA VAL A 104 1.44 -5.63 -13.45
C VAL A 104 2.46 -4.94 -12.56
N ALA A 105 2.05 -4.30 -11.47
CA ALA A 105 3.01 -3.68 -10.55
C ALA A 105 3.95 -4.72 -9.91
N THR A 106 3.45 -5.91 -9.59
CA THR A 106 4.28 -7.03 -9.13
C THR A 106 5.24 -7.50 -10.23
N GLY A 107 4.81 -7.48 -11.50
CA GLY A 107 5.69 -7.73 -12.64
C GLY A 107 6.90 -6.78 -12.70
N TYR A 108 6.70 -5.48 -12.42
CA TYR A 108 7.78 -4.51 -12.28
C TYR A 108 8.71 -4.85 -11.11
N ALA A 109 8.15 -5.24 -9.97
CA ALA A 109 8.91 -5.63 -8.78
C ALA A 109 9.78 -6.89 -9.02
N VAL A 110 9.24 -7.88 -9.74
CA VAL A 110 9.97 -9.10 -10.17
C VAL A 110 11.05 -8.76 -11.20
N ALA A 111 10.79 -7.82 -12.10
CA ALA A 111 11.76 -7.37 -13.09
C ALA A 111 12.85 -6.45 -12.52
N GLY A 112 12.76 -6.07 -11.24
CA GLY A 112 13.68 -5.11 -10.62
C GLY A 112 13.59 -3.71 -11.24
N LYS A 113 12.41 -3.33 -11.74
CA LYS A 113 12.17 -2.04 -12.39
C LYS A 113 11.30 -1.14 -11.53
N SER A 114 11.82 0.02 -11.15
CA SER A 114 11.01 1.06 -10.50
C SER A 114 10.00 1.66 -11.48
N LEU A 115 8.86 2.14 -10.98
CA LEU A 115 7.92 2.95 -11.75
C LEU A 115 8.25 4.42 -11.50
N ASP A 116 9.20 4.94 -12.25
CA ASP A 116 9.76 6.29 -12.07
C ASP A 116 9.62 7.18 -13.31
N GLU A 117 8.81 6.79 -14.29
CA GLU A 117 8.43 7.60 -15.45
C GLU A 117 7.26 8.54 -15.14
N TYR A 118 7.44 9.83 -15.35
CA TYR A 118 6.43 10.86 -15.09
C TYR A 118 5.59 11.10 -16.35
N SER A 119 4.83 10.09 -16.78
CA SER A 119 4.13 10.10 -18.07
C SER A 119 2.61 10.26 -17.99
N MET A 120 2.02 10.21 -16.79
CA MET A 120 0.58 10.32 -16.59
C MET A 120 0.27 11.26 -15.42
N ILE A 121 -0.53 12.30 -15.68
CA ILE A 121 -0.84 13.39 -14.76
C ILE A 121 -1.34 12.88 -13.41
N GLU A 122 -2.29 11.94 -13.42
CA GLU A 122 -2.91 11.39 -12.22
C GLU A 122 -1.89 10.66 -11.34
N THR A 123 -0.99 9.88 -11.95
CA THR A 123 0.05 9.14 -11.22
C THR A 123 1.10 10.08 -10.62
N VAL A 124 1.43 11.17 -11.33
CA VAL A 124 2.34 12.22 -10.83
C VAL A 124 1.72 12.92 -9.61
N ILE A 125 0.43 13.22 -9.62
CA ILE A 125 -0.23 13.85 -8.48
C ILE A 125 -0.35 12.89 -7.29
N ALA A 126 -0.74 11.64 -7.56
CA ALA A 126 -1.14 10.69 -6.52
C ALA A 126 0.05 10.00 -5.84
N LEU A 127 1.10 9.64 -6.59
CA LEU A 127 2.20 8.77 -6.12
C LEU A 127 3.58 9.34 -6.40
N GLY A 128 3.79 9.96 -7.57
CA GLY A 128 5.12 10.26 -8.08
C GLY A 128 5.86 8.98 -8.48
N SER A 129 7.18 8.95 -8.28
CA SER A 129 7.96 7.73 -8.50
C SER A 129 7.75 6.69 -7.41
N VAL A 130 7.72 5.43 -7.81
CA VAL A 130 7.54 4.26 -6.93
C VAL A 130 8.78 3.36 -7.05
N PRO A 131 9.64 3.32 -6.02
CA PRO A 131 10.88 2.55 -6.06
C PRO A 131 10.62 1.06 -5.88
N VAL A 132 11.58 0.24 -6.33
CA VAL A 132 11.74 -1.15 -5.90
C VAL A 132 12.67 -1.19 -4.69
N THR A 133 12.18 -1.74 -3.58
CA THR A 133 12.96 -1.97 -2.35
C THR A 133 13.84 -3.21 -2.49
N PRO A 134 14.99 -3.29 -1.80
CA PRO A 134 15.80 -4.50 -1.77
C PRO A 134 15.01 -5.72 -1.30
N TYR A 135 15.36 -6.90 -1.81
CA TYR A 135 14.78 -8.16 -1.36
C TYR A 135 14.92 -8.33 0.17
N GLY A 136 13.84 -8.78 0.80
CA GLY A 136 13.84 -9.27 2.17
C GLY A 136 12.94 -10.49 2.26
N THR A 137 13.31 -11.44 3.12
CA THR A 137 12.55 -12.66 3.33
C THR A 137 11.25 -12.35 4.08
N PRO A 138 10.06 -12.68 3.53
CA PRO A 138 8.79 -12.46 4.23
C PRO A 138 8.76 -13.11 5.62
N SER A 139 7.95 -12.56 6.53
CA SER A 139 7.85 -12.99 7.95
C SER A 139 9.08 -12.70 8.85
N THR A 140 10.19 -12.21 8.28
CA THR A 140 11.36 -11.72 9.03
C THR A 140 11.28 -10.20 9.26
N TYR A 141 12.35 -9.60 9.82
CA TYR A 141 12.51 -8.14 9.86
C TYR A 141 13.18 -7.55 8.62
N GLU A 142 13.64 -8.40 7.68
CA GLU A 142 14.32 -7.94 6.47
C GLU A 142 13.41 -7.08 5.58
N VAL A 143 12.13 -7.44 5.41
CA VAL A 143 11.17 -6.62 4.64
C VAL A 143 10.90 -5.28 5.33
N PRO A 144 10.51 -5.22 6.63
CA PRO A 144 10.41 -3.96 7.36
C PRO A 144 11.65 -3.06 7.25
N ASP A 145 12.85 -3.63 7.34
CA ASP A 145 14.09 -2.86 7.31
C ASP A 145 14.44 -2.40 5.89
N ALA A 146 14.09 -3.19 4.86
CA ALA A 146 14.25 -2.83 3.46
C ALA A 146 13.33 -1.69 3.01
N ILE A 147 12.10 -1.60 3.56
CA ILE A 147 11.16 -0.52 3.21
C ILE A 147 11.44 0.79 3.96
N ALA A 148 12.03 0.72 5.17
CA ALA A 148 12.15 1.87 6.07
C ALA A 148 12.81 3.12 5.44
N PRO A 149 13.91 3.02 4.67
CA PRO A 149 14.54 4.17 4.02
C PRO A 149 13.66 4.91 3.01
N TYR A 150 12.60 4.26 2.51
CA TYR A 150 11.71 4.81 1.48
C TYR A 150 10.46 5.46 2.07
N LEU A 151 10.05 5.05 3.27
CA LEU A 151 8.84 5.53 3.93
C LEU A 151 8.86 7.04 4.14
N GLU A 152 10.04 7.64 4.31
CA GLU A 152 10.17 9.08 4.50
C GLU A 152 9.63 9.90 3.32
N HIS A 153 9.64 9.35 2.10
CA HIS A 153 9.30 10.13 0.89
C HIS A 153 8.18 9.51 0.06
N HIS A 154 7.87 8.23 0.25
CA HIS A 154 6.95 7.48 -0.60
C HIS A 154 5.72 7.00 0.16
N ASP A 155 4.57 7.11 -0.52
CA ASP A 155 3.31 6.51 -0.08
C ASP A 155 3.05 5.13 -0.70
N ALA A 156 3.88 4.73 -1.67
CA ALA A 156 3.84 3.42 -2.33
C ALA A 156 5.26 2.94 -2.61
N VAL A 157 5.49 1.64 -2.44
CA VAL A 157 6.74 0.97 -2.79
C VAL A 157 6.48 -0.40 -3.41
N LEU A 158 7.35 -0.80 -4.33
CA LEU A 158 7.42 -2.16 -4.85
C LEU A 158 8.39 -2.99 -4.00
N LEU A 159 8.07 -4.25 -3.77
CA LEU A 159 8.85 -5.20 -2.97
C LEU A 159 9.50 -6.20 -3.93
N GLN A 160 10.82 -6.18 -4.07
CA GLN A 160 11.54 -7.02 -5.05
C GLN A 160 11.14 -8.49 -4.94
N ASN A 161 10.72 -9.09 -6.06
CA ASN A 161 10.25 -10.48 -6.17
C ASN A 161 9.07 -10.84 -5.25
N HIS A 162 8.28 -9.85 -4.81
CA HIS A 162 7.23 -10.07 -3.83
C HIS A 162 5.92 -9.41 -4.27
N GLY A 163 5.79 -8.10 -4.15
CA GLY A 163 4.50 -7.42 -4.32
C GLY A 163 4.59 -5.90 -4.23
N ALA A 164 3.53 -5.29 -3.71
CA ALA A 164 3.45 -3.86 -3.46
C ALA A 164 2.96 -3.57 -2.04
N LEU A 165 3.41 -2.44 -1.48
CA LEU A 165 2.96 -1.91 -0.21
C LEU A 165 2.59 -0.44 -0.40
N VAL A 166 1.41 -0.07 0.08
CA VAL A 166 0.98 1.34 0.11
C VAL A 166 0.51 1.73 1.50
N VAL A 167 0.69 3.00 1.82
CA VAL A 167 0.18 3.62 3.05
C VAL A 167 -0.89 4.65 2.69
N GLY A 168 -1.81 4.93 3.61
CA GLY A 168 -2.89 5.90 3.46
C GLY A 168 -3.14 6.66 4.76
N ALA A 169 -3.68 7.89 4.68
CA ALA A 169 -4.20 8.57 5.87
C ALA A 169 -5.41 7.84 6.46
N ASP A 170 -6.12 7.09 5.62
CA ASP A 170 -7.22 6.20 5.97
C ASP A 170 -7.26 5.00 4.99
N LEU A 171 -8.19 4.07 5.25
CA LEU A 171 -8.39 2.85 4.46
C LEU A 171 -8.65 3.15 2.98
N LEU A 172 -9.47 4.16 2.69
CA LEU A 172 -9.87 4.51 1.33
C LEU A 172 -8.69 5.08 0.53
N THR A 173 -7.89 5.95 1.16
CA THR A 173 -6.67 6.51 0.59
C THR A 173 -5.66 5.40 0.27
N ALA A 174 -5.46 4.45 1.19
CA ALA A 174 -4.58 3.30 0.93
C ALA A 174 -5.09 2.45 -0.25
N TYR A 175 -6.39 2.17 -0.31
CA TYR A 175 -7.00 1.46 -1.44
C TYR A 175 -6.80 2.21 -2.78
N TYR A 176 -7.09 3.51 -2.84
CA TYR A 176 -6.91 4.30 -4.07
C TYR A 176 -5.46 4.39 -4.52
N ARG A 177 -4.50 4.39 -3.60
CA ARG A 177 -3.07 4.34 -3.94
C ARG A 177 -2.68 3.00 -4.55
N MET A 178 -3.18 1.88 -4.03
CA MET A 178 -2.95 0.57 -4.63
C MET A 178 -3.59 0.47 -6.02
N GLU A 179 -4.80 1.01 -6.18
CA GLU A 179 -5.51 1.08 -7.47
C GLU A 179 -4.74 1.91 -8.50
N THR A 180 -4.25 3.08 -8.08
CA THR A 180 -3.47 3.98 -8.91
C THR A 180 -2.11 3.36 -9.27
N LEU A 181 -1.47 2.64 -8.34
CA LEU A 181 -0.21 1.95 -8.58
C LEU A 181 -0.35 0.89 -9.67
N GLU A 182 -1.39 0.05 -9.61
CA GLU A 182 -1.64 -0.95 -10.65
C GLU A 182 -1.99 -0.31 -11.99
N LEU A 183 -2.76 0.79 -11.99
CA LEU A 183 -3.04 1.57 -13.19
C LEU A 183 -1.76 2.15 -13.81
N PHE A 184 -0.89 2.72 -12.98
CA PHE A 184 0.40 3.26 -13.39
C PHE A 184 1.24 2.17 -14.06
N ALA A 185 1.36 1.00 -13.42
CA ALA A 185 2.09 -0.13 -13.94
C ALA A 185 1.55 -0.61 -15.30
N LYS A 186 0.22 -0.72 -15.44
CA LYS A 186 -0.45 -1.08 -16.70
C LYS A 186 -0.17 -0.09 -17.83
N ILE A 187 -0.29 1.21 -17.54
CA ILE A 187 -0.10 2.25 -18.55
C ILE A 187 1.36 2.36 -18.95
N SER A 188 2.30 2.31 -18.00
CA SER A 188 3.73 2.30 -18.30
C SER A 188 4.07 1.08 -19.16
N LEU A 189 3.61 -0.12 -18.79
CA LEU A 189 3.85 -1.33 -19.60
C LEU A 189 3.32 -1.17 -21.04
N ASN A 190 2.10 -0.65 -21.21
CA ASN A 190 1.54 -0.39 -22.54
C ASN A 190 2.34 0.65 -23.32
N ALA A 191 2.79 1.73 -22.67
CA ALA A 191 3.63 2.74 -23.31
C ALA A 191 4.95 2.15 -23.81
N HIS A 192 5.60 1.30 -23.00
CA HIS A 192 6.83 0.58 -23.40
C HIS A 192 6.59 -0.34 -24.61
N LEU A 193 5.47 -1.08 -24.63
CA LEU A 193 5.09 -1.90 -25.78
C LEU A 193 4.83 -1.08 -27.05
N LEU A 194 4.43 0.20 -26.91
CA LEU A 194 4.18 1.13 -28.00
C LEU A 194 5.41 1.96 -28.41
N GLY A 195 6.59 1.68 -27.84
CA GLY A 195 7.85 2.36 -28.18
C GLY A 195 8.41 3.31 -27.13
N GLY A 196 7.84 3.31 -25.91
CA GLY A 196 8.33 4.06 -24.76
C GLY A 196 7.41 5.21 -24.35
N ALA A 197 7.49 5.60 -23.07
CA ALA A 197 6.73 6.73 -22.53
C ALA A 197 7.34 8.08 -22.96
N LYS A 198 6.47 9.08 -23.17
CA LYS A 198 6.89 10.49 -23.29
C LYS A 198 6.62 11.17 -21.97
N GLU A 199 7.67 11.58 -21.28
CA GLU A 199 7.54 12.19 -19.97
C GLU A 199 7.11 13.66 -20.03
N ILE A 200 6.40 14.05 -18.98
CA ILE A 200 6.04 15.43 -18.68
C ILE A 200 7.33 16.18 -18.31
N SER A 201 7.45 17.44 -18.72
CA SER A 201 8.60 18.27 -18.32
C SER A 201 8.66 18.48 -16.81
N GLU A 202 9.85 18.64 -16.26
CA GLU A 202 10.05 18.90 -14.82
C GLU A 202 9.23 20.11 -14.32
N GLU A 203 9.18 21.21 -15.10
CA GLU A 203 8.33 22.37 -14.76
C GLU A 203 6.85 21.99 -14.60
N ASN A 204 6.33 21.15 -15.50
CA ASN A 204 4.94 20.71 -15.41
C ASN A 204 4.74 19.71 -14.27
N ILE A 205 5.74 18.87 -13.97
CA ILE A 205 5.70 17.98 -12.81
C ILE A 205 5.60 18.80 -11.52
N ASP A 206 6.40 19.85 -11.36
CA ASP A 206 6.35 20.73 -10.17
C ASP A 206 4.98 21.41 -10.05
N ARG A 207 4.40 21.85 -11.18
CA ARG A 207 3.04 22.41 -11.21
C ARG A 207 2.01 21.38 -10.74
N LEU A 208 2.08 20.13 -11.22
CA LEU A 208 1.19 19.06 -10.80
C LEU A 208 1.33 18.73 -9.31
N ILE A 209 2.55 18.71 -8.78
CA ILE A 209 2.81 18.48 -7.35
C ILE A 209 2.17 19.59 -6.50
N SER A 210 2.26 20.85 -6.94
CA SER A 210 1.64 21.98 -6.23
C SER A 210 0.11 21.90 -6.16
N MET A 211 -0.53 21.17 -7.10
CA MET A 211 -1.99 21.02 -7.12
C MET A 211 -2.50 20.05 -6.04
N ARG A 212 -1.63 19.21 -5.45
CA ARG A 212 -2.01 18.19 -4.45
C ARG A 212 -2.81 18.78 -3.28
N GLU A 213 -2.41 19.95 -2.78
CA GLU A 213 -3.10 20.63 -1.68
C GLU A 213 -4.54 20.99 -2.06
N SER A 214 -4.74 21.59 -3.23
CA SER A 214 -6.08 21.96 -3.74
C SER A 214 -6.99 20.76 -3.99
N TYR A 215 -6.41 19.59 -4.29
CA TYR A 215 -7.13 18.33 -4.48
C TYR A 215 -7.29 17.51 -3.20
N GLY A 216 -6.80 17.98 -2.06
CA GLY A 216 -6.88 17.26 -0.80
C GLY A 216 -6.08 15.95 -0.79
N VAL A 217 -5.05 15.83 -1.63
CA VAL A 217 -4.21 14.64 -1.68
C VAL A 217 -3.30 14.64 -0.44
N THR A 218 -3.57 13.72 0.49
CA THR A 218 -2.80 13.56 1.73
C THR A 218 -1.47 12.85 1.48
N GLY A 219 -0.66 12.69 2.53
CA GLY A 219 0.58 11.91 2.49
C GLY A 219 1.75 12.58 1.75
N ARG A 220 2.80 11.81 1.52
CA ARG A 220 4.10 12.29 1.04
C ARG A 220 4.26 12.12 -0.46
N HIS A 221 5.11 12.95 -1.04
CA HIS A 221 5.43 12.88 -2.47
C HIS A 221 6.94 13.05 -2.66
N PRO A 222 7.59 12.21 -3.48
CA PRO A 222 9.05 12.18 -3.59
C PRO A 222 9.66 13.30 -4.43
N GLY A 223 8.84 14.20 -4.97
CA GLY A 223 9.26 15.20 -5.96
C GLY A 223 9.56 14.56 -7.31
N TYR A 224 10.45 15.17 -8.08
CA TYR A 224 11.04 14.55 -9.27
C TYR A 224 12.23 13.66 -8.86
N LYS A 225 12.07 12.34 -8.97
CA LYS A 225 13.07 11.36 -8.54
C LYS A 225 13.06 10.13 -9.44
N LYS A 226 14.26 9.72 -9.87
CA LYS A 226 14.52 8.54 -10.70
C LYS A 226 15.37 7.53 -9.93
N TYR A 227 15.14 6.25 -10.17
CA TYR A 227 15.77 5.11 -9.50
C TYR A 227 16.51 4.19 -10.47
N ASN A 228 16.03 4.10 -11.71
CA ASN A 228 16.70 3.32 -12.76
C ASN A 228 17.61 4.26 -13.57
N LYS A 229 18.93 4.03 -13.54
CA LYS A 229 19.89 4.56 -14.51
C LYS A 229 20.40 3.42 -15.39
#